data_AF-A0A420NUE1-F1
#
_entry.id   AF-A0A420NUE1-F1
#
_cell.length_a   1.000
_cell.length_b   1.000
_cell.length_c   1.000
_cell.angle_alpha   90.00
_cell.angle_beta   90.00
_cell.angle_gamma   90.00
#
_symmetry.space_group_name_H-M   'P 1'
#
loop_
_entity.id
_entity.type
_entity.pdbx_description
1 polymer ?
#
loop_
_entity_poly.entity_id
_entity_poly.type
_entity_poly.pdbx_seq_one_letter_code
_entity_poly.pdbx_strand_id
1 'polypeptide(L)'
;MLRVALNLRNAIDGYFNKWMELDCAGDELSSEDWIILEKIKSFLEKLKMTTKALESSFATLDNVLLAMDFVLTQFEAGKEAYIDDPIMAPMYNSGWAKLDKYYRLTDESPAYIAAIVLHPSHKWHYIQENWKKEWVESSKKLMETLWNDYKPVESPLPLCEVPSTTTNELLNWRNKHLQPSLVTDEYERYCNSERVYGFTSALAWWLEETQQKNYPNLSKMAVDILSIPAMSAEPERLLRGQDNHYRSSKSAW
;
A
#
# COMPACT_ATOMS: atom_id res chain seq x y z
N MET A 1 0.84 -4.54 26.08
CA MET A 1 0.96 -3.82 27.36
C MET A 1 -0.37 -3.19 27.78
N LEU A 2 -0.85 -2.10 27.15
CA LEU A 2 -2.08 -1.38 27.57
C LEU A 2 -3.32 -2.27 27.76
N ARG A 3 -3.62 -3.17 26.82
CA ARG A 3 -4.72 -4.13 26.96
C ARG A 3 -4.58 -5.03 28.19
N VAL A 4 -3.34 -5.44 28.51
CA VAL A 4 -3.06 -6.29 29.68
C VAL A 4 -3.20 -5.46 30.96
N ALA A 5 -2.68 -4.23 30.97
CA ALA A 5 -2.82 -3.30 32.09
C ALA A 5 -4.30 -3.03 32.42
N LEU A 6 -5.13 -2.74 31.41
CA LEU A 6 -6.57 -2.53 31.60
C LEU A 6 -7.29 -3.79 32.11
N ASN A 7 -6.91 -4.97 31.62
CA ASN A 7 -7.47 -6.24 32.12
C ASN A 7 -7.08 -6.53 33.58
N LEU A 8 -5.91 -6.05 34.01
CA LEU A 8 -5.37 -6.25 35.35
C LEU A 8 -5.64 -5.05 36.27
N ARG A 9 -6.47 -4.07 35.86
CA ARG A 9 -6.75 -2.86 36.63
C ARG A 9 -7.05 -3.15 38.11
N ASN A 10 -8.02 -4.04 38.38
CA ASN A 10 -8.37 -4.43 39.76
C ASN A 10 -7.21 -5.08 40.53
N ALA A 11 -6.35 -5.83 39.85
CA ALA A 11 -5.19 -6.48 40.47
C ALA A 11 -4.06 -5.47 40.76
N ILE A 12 -3.89 -4.49 39.88
CA ILE A 12 -2.93 -3.39 40.03
C ILE A 12 -3.38 -2.48 41.19
N ASP A 13 -4.64 -2.04 41.18
CA ASP A 13 -5.22 -1.23 42.26
C ASP A 13 -5.16 -2.00 43.60
N GLY A 14 -5.45 -3.31 43.58
CA GLY A 14 -5.33 -4.16 44.77
C GLY A 14 -3.90 -4.33 45.30
N TYR A 15 -2.90 -4.28 44.42
CA TYR A 15 -1.49 -4.31 44.80
C TYR A 15 -1.10 -3.00 45.51
N PHE A 16 -1.41 -1.85 44.92
CA PHE A 16 -1.13 -0.54 45.52
C PHE A 16 -1.86 -0.34 46.84
N ASN A 17 -3.11 -0.79 46.97
CA ASN A 17 -3.86 -0.74 48.23
C ASN A 17 -3.25 -1.60 49.35
N LYS A 18 -2.53 -2.68 49.02
CA LYS A 18 -2.02 -3.65 50.01
C LYS A 18 -0.54 -3.47 50.34
N TRP A 19 0.26 -3.01 49.39
CA TRP A 19 1.71 -3.02 49.45
C TRP A 19 2.33 -1.68 49.03
N MET A 20 1.66 -0.56 49.32
CA MET A 20 2.17 0.77 48.96
C MET A 20 3.53 1.03 49.65
N GLU A 21 4.61 0.84 48.92
CA GLU A 21 5.95 1.25 49.33
C GLU A 21 6.12 2.75 49.02
N LEU A 22 6.78 3.51 49.92
CA LEU A 22 6.99 4.96 49.79
C LEU A 22 7.66 5.36 48.47
N ASP A 23 8.50 4.47 47.93
CA ASP A 23 9.22 4.71 46.67
C ASP A 23 8.33 4.54 45.43
N CYS A 24 7.21 3.80 45.53
CA CYS A 24 6.29 3.51 44.42
C CYS A 24 4.97 4.30 44.51
N ALA A 25 4.75 5.08 45.57
CA ALA A 25 3.50 5.81 45.80
C ALA A 25 3.18 6.85 44.70
N GLY A 26 4.20 7.32 43.97
CA GLY A 26 4.03 8.24 42.84
C GLY A 26 3.62 7.56 41.52
N ASP A 27 3.66 6.23 41.45
CA ASP A 27 3.33 5.44 40.26
C ASP A 27 1.88 4.94 40.25
N GLU A 28 1.08 5.32 41.26
CA GLU A 28 -0.34 4.96 41.33
C GLU A 28 -1.13 5.70 40.24
N LEU A 29 -1.82 4.93 39.40
CA LEU A 29 -2.66 5.48 38.34
C LEU A 29 -3.97 5.99 38.92
N SER A 30 -4.26 7.26 38.70
CA SER A 30 -5.54 7.85 39.08
C SER A 30 -6.69 7.31 38.21
N SER A 31 -7.93 7.54 38.63
CA SER A 31 -9.09 7.21 37.80
C SER A 31 -9.11 7.94 36.47
N GLU A 32 -8.54 9.15 36.41
CA GLU A 32 -8.40 9.94 35.18
C GLU A 32 -7.36 9.33 34.23
N ASP A 33 -6.24 8.84 34.77
CA ASP A 33 -5.21 8.15 33.99
C ASP A 33 -5.76 6.89 33.32
N TRP A 34 -6.57 6.11 34.04
CA TRP A 34 -7.23 4.94 33.46
C TRP A 34 -8.15 5.29 32.27
N ILE A 35 -8.88 6.40 32.34
CA ILE A 35 -9.72 6.89 31.23
C ILE A 35 -8.84 7.29 30.04
N ILE A 36 -7.71 7.97 30.27
CA ILE A 36 -6.76 8.34 29.23
C ILE A 36 -6.17 7.08 28.57
N LEU A 37 -5.77 6.07 29.36
CA LEU A 37 -5.25 4.81 28.84
C LEU A 37 -6.28 4.07 27.97
N GLU A 38 -7.57 4.12 28.32
CA GLU A 38 -8.65 3.56 27.49
C GLU A 38 -8.78 4.31 26.16
N LYS A 39 -8.77 5.65 26.17
CA LYS A 39 -8.79 6.48 24.95
C LYS A 39 -7.60 6.14 24.04
N ILE A 40 -6.39 6.09 24.59
CA ILE A 40 -5.16 5.73 23.86
C ILE A 40 -5.28 4.31 23.28
N LYS A 41 -5.72 3.34 24.09
CA LYS A 41 -5.87 1.95 23.67
C LYS A 41 -6.88 1.81 22.53
N SER A 42 -8.00 2.52 22.59
CA SER A 42 -9.02 2.56 21.52
C SER A 42 -8.44 3.08 20.21
N PHE A 43 -7.66 4.15 20.26
CA PHE A 43 -7.02 4.70 19.06
C PHE A 43 -5.94 3.77 18.49
N LEU A 44 -5.06 3.25 19.35
CA LEU A 44 -4.01 2.32 18.95
C LEU A 44 -4.57 1.00 18.39
N GLU A 45 -5.77 0.61 18.77
CA GLU A 45 -6.45 -0.57 18.21
C GLU A 45 -6.74 -0.37 16.71
N LYS A 46 -7.10 0.86 16.28
CA LYS A 46 -7.26 1.20 14.86
C LYS A 46 -5.94 1.04 14.09
N LEU A 47 -4.86 1.62 14.62
CA LEU A 47 -3.52 1.47 14.02
C LEU A 47 -3.10 0.02 13.91
N LYS A 48 -3.31 -0.76 14.98
CA LYS A 48 -3.00 -2.19 15.01
C LYS A 48 -3.78 -2.96 13.93
N MET A 49 -5.06 -2.67 13.74
CA MET A 49 -5.85 -3.32 12.69
C MET A 49 -5.34 -2.95 11.30
N THR A 50 -4.99 -1.68 11.06
CA THR A 50 -4.38 -1.25 9.79
C THR A 50 -3.04 -1.95 9.54
N THR A 51 -2.15 -2.01 10.54
CA THR A 51 -0.87 -2.72 10.41
C THR A 51 -1.10 -4.19 10.10
N LYS A 52 -2.02 -4.86 10.80
CA LYS A 52 -2.34 -6.27 10.54
C LYS A 52 -2.89 -6.52 9.13
N ALA A 53 -3.66 -5.58 8.59
CA ALA A 53 -4.12 -5.67 7.21
C ALA A 53 -2.93 -5.62 6.23
N LEU A 54 -1.94 -4.76 6.50
CA LEU A 54 -0.71 -4.64 5.73
C LEU A 54 0.30 -5.80 5.95
N GLU A 55 0.17 -6.57 7.03
CA GLU A 55 1.00 -7.77 7.30
C GLU A 55 0.55 -9.01 6.51
N SER A 56 -0.59 -8.93 5.83
CA SER A 56 -1.11 -10.03 5.02
C SER A 56 -0.19 -10.31 3.83
N SER A 57 -0.05 -11.58 3.43
CA SER A 57 0.72 -11.98 2.22
C SER A 57 0.18 -11.40 0.90
N PHE A 58 -0.97 -10.73 0.95
CA PHE A 58 -1.60 -10.07 -0.18
C PHE A 58 -1.44 -8.55 -0.14
N ALA A 59 -0.82 -7.99 0.91
CA ALA A 59 -0.59 -6.56 1.04
C ALA A 59 0.66 -6.16 0.25
N THR A 60 0.44 -5.79 -0.99
CA THR A 60 1.46 -5.24 -1.88
C THR A 60 1.52 -3.72 -1.73
N LEU A 61 2.50 -3.09 -2.38
CA LEU A 61 2.81 -1.65 -2.26
C LEU A 61 1.59 -0.72 -2.51
N ASP A 62 0.63 -1.17 -3.32
CA ASP A 62 -0.65 -0.52 -3.63
C ASP A 62 -1.51 -0.24 -2.38
N ASN A 63 -1.36 -1.04 -1.33
CA ASN A 63 -2.11 -0.88 -0.08
C ASN A 63 -1.48 0.11 0.89
N VAL A 64 -0.20 0.48 0.69
CA VAL A 64 0.54 1.33 1.65
C VAL A 64 -0.04 2.73 1.70
N LEU A 65 -0.20 3.37 0.56
CA LEU A 65 -0.74 4.73 0.48
C LEU A 65 -2.21 4.78 0.95
N LEU A 66 -3.02 3.79 0.58
CA LEU A 66 -4.40 3.64 1.08
C LEU A 66 -4.44 3.57 2.62
N ALA A 67 -3.55 2.77 3.20
CA ALA A 67 -3.45 2.64 4.65
C ALA A 67 -2.95 3.93 5.31
N MET A 68 -1.99 4.64 4.71
CA MET A 68 -1.53 5.92 5.23
C MET A 68 -2.64 6.99 5.17
N ASP A 69 -3.38 7.08 4.07
CA ASP A 69 -4.53 7.99 3.91
C ASP A 69 -5.61 7.70 4.96
N PHE A 70 -5.92 6.42 5.19
CA PHE A 70 -6.85 6.00 6.25
C PHE A 70 -6.36 6.45 7.64
N VAL A 71 -5.09 6.18 7.98
CA VAL A 71 -4.56 6.52 9.29
C VAL A 71 -4.51 8.05 9.49
N LEU A 72 -4.14 8.82 8.47
CA LEU A 72 -4.17 10.29 8.50
C LEU A 72 -5.59 10.79 8.78
N THR A 73 -6.60 10.25 8.09
CA THR A 73 -8.02 10.55 8.33
C THR A 73 -8.40 10.26 9.79
N GLN A 74 -7.92 9.15 10.36
CA GLN A 74 -8.17 8.82 11.77
C GLN A 74 -7.51 9.79 12.75
N PHE A 75 -6.32 10.31 12.43
CA PHE A 75 -5.66 11.33 13.22
C PHE A 75 -6.38 12.68 13.12
N GLU A 76 -6.84 13.08 11.94
CA GLU A 76 -7.58 14.32 11.71
C GLU A 76 -8.91 14.33 12.47
N ALA A 77 -9.69 13.26 12.35
CA ALA A 77 -10.91 13.09 13.14
C ALA A 77 -10.62 13.10 14.66
N GLY A 78 -9.48 12.54 15.09
CA GLY A 78 -9.03 12.61 16.48
C GLY A 78 -8.66 14.03 16.92
N LYS A 79 -8.00 14.82 16.08
CA LYS A 79 -7.66 16.21 16.35
C LYS A 79 -8.91 17.07 16.53
N GLU A 80 -9.92 16.87 15.70
CA GLU A 80 -11.20 17.59 15.80
C GLU A 80 -11.99 17.17 17.05
N ALA A 81 -12.09 15.87 17.32
CA ALA A 81 -12.88 15.36 18.43
C ALA A 81 -12.29 15.69 19.82
N TYR A 82 -10.98 15.89 19.91
CA TYR A 82 -10.25 16.09 21.17
C TYR A 82 -9.54 17.44 21.23
N ILE A 83 -10.01 18.46 20.49
CA ILE A 83 -9.32 19.75 20.39
C ILE A 83 -9.10 20.45 21.73
N ASP A 84 -10.07 20.32 22.65
CA ASP A 84 -10.03 20.91 23.99
C ASP A 84 -9.40 19.99 25.05
N ASP A 85 -9.04 18.75 24.70
CA ASP A 85 -8.44 17.79 25.63
C ASP A 85 -6.91 18.05 25.71
N PRO A 86 -6.39 18.51 26.87
CA PRO A 86 -5.01 18.95 27.00
C PRO A 86 -3.99 17.82 26.83
N ILE A 87 -4.42 16.56 26.94
CA ILE A 87 -3.55 15.39 26.85
C ILE A 87 -3.70 14.73 25.48
N MET A 88 -4.93 14.52 25.01
CA MET A 88 -5.19 13.86 23.74
C MET A 88 -4.81 14.73 22.53
N ALA A 89 -5.10 16.03 22.55
CA ALA A 89 -4.77 16.93 21.44
C ALA A 89 -3.29 16.91 21.03
N PRO A 90 -2.30 17.08 21.94
CA PRO A 90 -0.89 17.02 21.56
C PRO A 90 -0.45 15.63 21.09
N MET A 91 -1.06 14.55 21.59
CA MET A 91 -0.78 13.19 21.13
C MET A 91 -1.23 12.98 19.67
N TYR A 92 -2.44 13.40 19.33
CA TYR A 92 -2.93 13.32 17.94
C TYR A 92 -2.11 14.19 17.00
N ASN A 93 -1.75 15.42 17.41
CA ASN A 93 -0.91 16.31 16.60
C ASN A 93 0.48 15.72 16.35
N SER A 94 1.10 15.16 17.38
CA SER A 94 2.43 14.54 17.26
C SER A 94 2.40 13.30 16.38
N GLY A 95 1.37 12.47 16.53
CA GLY A 95 1.17 11.28 15.68
C GLY A 95 0.91 11.64 14.22
N TRP A 96 0.04 12.64 13.98
CA TRP A 96 -0.23 13.17 12.63
C TRP A 96 1.04 13.71 11.99
N ALA A 97 1.81 14.55 12.69
CA ALA A 97 3.04 15.14 12.16
C ALA A 97 4.09 14.08 11.80
N LYS A 98 4.18 13.01 12.61
CA LYS A 98 5.05 11.88 12.30
C LYS A 98 4.59 11.13 11.05
N LEU A 99 3.29 10.91 10.91
CA LEU A 99 2.75 10.23 9.73
C LEU A 99 2.89 11.07 8.46
N ASP A 100 2.61 12.37 8.52
CA ASP A 100 2.81 13.33 7.42
C ASP A 100 4.27 13.33 6.95
N LYS A 101 5.23 13.28 7.89
CA LYS A 101 6.65 13.14 7.54
C LYS A 101 6.93 11.87 6.71
N TYR A 102 6.41 10.71 7.11
CA TYR A 102 6.61 9.48 6.36
C TYR A 102 5.84 9.46 5.04
N TYR A 103 4.68 10.09 4.99
CA TYR A 103 3.91 10.27 3.76
C TYR A 103 4.73 11.01 2.70
N ARG A 104 5.37 12.13 3.08
CA ARG A 104 6.23 12.90 2.17
C ARG A 104 7.44 12.10 1.66
N LEU A 105 7.93 11.12 2.41
CA LEU A 105 9.01 10.25 1.92
C LEU A 105 8.53 9.29 0.83
N THR A 106 7.22 9.01 0.74
CA THR A 106 6.68 8.19 -0.35
C THR A 106 6.77 8.91 -1.70
N ASP A 107 6.77 10.25 -1.70
CA ASP A 107 6.97 11.06 -2.91
C ASP A 107 8.40 10.94 -3.47
N GLU A 108 9.38 10.49 -2.67
CA GLU A 108 10.76 10.31 -3.12
C GLU A 108 10.93 9.09 -4.04
N SER A 109 9.99 8.14 -4.00
CA SER A 109 10.05 6.92 -4.81
C SER A 109 8.82 6.80 -5.72
N PRO A 110 9.02 6.70 -7.06
CA PRO A 110 7.91 6.55 -7.99
C PRO A 110 7.16 5.22 -7.79
N ALA A 111 7.74 4.25 -7.07
CA ALA A 111 7.16 2.93 -6.87
C ALA A 111 5.80 2.97 -6.16
N TYR A 112 5.62 3.86 -5.16
CA TYR A 112 4.34 3.96 -4.43
C TYR A 112 3.20 4.43 -5.33
N ILE A 113 3.46 5.47 -6.13
CA ILE A 113 2.51 5.99 -7.12
C ILE A 113 2.24 4.95 -8.20
N ALA A 114 3.30 4.32 -8.73
CA ALA A 114 3.20 3.30 -9.75
C ALA A 114 2.35 2.12 -9.29
N ALA A 115 2.46 1.70 -8.03
CA ALA A 115 1.65 0.60 -7.49
C ALA A 115 0.14 0.91 -7.53
N ILE A 116 -0.27 2.15 -7.20
CA ILE A 116 -1.68 2.56 -7.32
C ILE A 116 -2.10 2.62 -8.79
N VAL A 117 -1.29 3.25 -9.65
CA VAL A 117 -1.64 3.47 -11.05
C VAL A 117 -1.73 2.13 -11.80
N LEU A 118 -0.85 1.17 -11.50
CA LEU A 118 -0.85 -0.16 -12.09
C LEU A 118 -1.92 -1.08 -11.49
N HIS A 119 -2.65 -0.64 -10.46
CA HIS A 119 -3.78 -1.39 -9.92
C HIS A 119 -5.02 -1.24 -10.84
N PRO A 120 -5.52 -2.32 -11.47
CA PRO A 120 -6.56 -2.25 -12.52
C PRO A 120 -7.88 -1.60 -12.09
N SER A 121 -8.21 -1.63 -10.80
CA SER A 121 -9.42 -0.98 -10.25
C SER A 121 -9.23 0.50 -9.88
N HIS A 122 -8.00 0.94 -9.53
CA HIS A 122 -7.74 2.29 -9.01
C HIS A 122 -7.28 3.23 -10.13
N LYS A 123 -6.20 2.84 -10.83
CA LYS A 123 -5.55 3.65 -11.86
C LYS A 123 -5.31 5.10 -11.41
N TRP A 124 -5.34 6.06 -12.34
CA TRP A 124 -5.26 7.48 -12.03
C TRP A 124 -6.49 8.04 -11.31
N HIS A 125 -7.62 7.32 -11.31
CA HIS A 125 -8.86 7.83 -10.76
C HIS A 125 -8.75 8.08 -9.25
N TYR A 126 -8.17 7.12 -8.51
CA TYR A 126 -7.92 7.27 -7.08
C TYR A 126 -7.08 8.51 -6.75
N ILE A 127 -5.99 8.71 -7.49
CA ILE A 127 -5.08 9.84 -7.30
C ILE A 127 -5.78 11.16 -7.64
N GLN A 128 -6.60 11.20 -8.69
CA GLN A 128 -7.32 12.40 -9.10
C GLN A 128 -8.43 12.81 -8.13
N GLU A 129 -9.08 11.84 -7.47
CA GLU A 129 -10.13 12.11 -6.49
C GLU A 129 -9.57 12.49 -5.12
N ASN A 130 -8.47 11.85 -4.70
CA ASN A 130 -7.98 11.98 -3.33
C ASN A 130 -6.84 13.00 -3.18
N TRP A 131 -6.09 13.30 -4.25
CA TRP A 131 -4.90 14.17 -4.16
C TRP A 131 -5.11 15.55 -4.77
N LYS A 132 -4.28 16.51 -4.33
CA LYS A 132 -4.26 17.87 -4.89
C LYS A 132 -3.72 17.85 -6.32
N LYS A 133 -4.27 18.70 -7.19
CA LYS A 133 -3.88 18.80 -8.62
C LYS A 133 -2.37 18.96 -8.85
N GLU A 134 -1.69 19.69 -7.97
CA GLU A 134 -0.24 19.92 -8.04
C GLU A 134 0.57 18.63 -7.85
N TRP A 135 0.09 17.73 -6.97
CA TRP A 135 0.73 16.45 -6.71
C TRP A 135 0.49 15.49 -7.87
N VAL A 136 -0.73 15.47 -8.42
CA VAL A 136 -1.06 14.63 -9.59
C VAL A 136 -0.09 14.90 -10.75
N GLU A 137 0.20 16.17 -11.04
CA GLU A 137 1.09 16.51 -12.15
C GLU A 137 2.55 16.09 -11.90
N SER A 138 3.00 16.22 -10.65
CA SER A 138 4.33 15.74 -10.24
C SER A 138 4.43 14.21 -10.33
N SER A 139 3.38 13.51 -9.88
CA SER A 139 3.26 12.06 -9.96
C SER A 139 3.23 11.54 -11.39
N LYS A 140 2.57 12.24 -12.32
CA LYS A 140 2.57 11.87 -13.75
C LYS A 140 3.97 11.90 -14.33
N LYS A 141 4.75 12.94 -14.06
CA LYS A 141 6.15 13.04 -14.53
C LYS A 141 7.03 11.93 -13.98
N LEU A 142 6.85 11.59 -12.69
CA LEU A 142 7.55 10.46 -12.08
C LEU A 142 7.18 9.12 -12.73
N MET A 143 5.89 8.92 -13.01
CA MET A 143 5.38 7.71 -13.67
C MET A 143 5.86 7.60 -15.11
N GLU A 144 5.88 8.69 -15.87
CA GLU A 144 6.43 8.74 -17.23
C GLU A 144 7.92 8.42 -17.24
N THR A 145 8.67 8.97 -16.28
CA THR A 145 10.11 8.69 -16.13
C THR A 145 10.33 7.21 -15.85
N LEU A 146 9.58 6.63 -14.91
CA LEU A 146 9.66 5.21 -14.61
C LEU A 146 9.26 4.35 -15.82
N TRP A 147 8.20 4.72 -16.54
CA TRP A 147 7.77 3.99 -17.73
C TRP A 147 8.81 4.02 -18.85
N ASN A 148 9.54 5.11 -19.03
CA ASN A 148 10.58 5.21 -20.05
C ASN A 148 11.72 4.19 -19.86
N ASP A 149 12.00 3.76 -18.62
CA ASP A 149 13.00 2.71 -18.34
C ASP A 149 12.53 1.32 -18.78
N TYR A 150 11.22 1.11 -18.85
CA TYR A 150 10.58 -0.15 -19.25
C TYR A 150 10.12 -0.16 -20.71
N LYS A 151 10.11 1.00 -21.38
CA LYS A 151 9.84 1.06 -22.81
C LYS A 151 10.85 0.17 -23.54
N PRO A 152 10.39 -0.63 -24.51
CA PRO A 152 11.33 -1.35 -25.35
C PRO A 152 12.26 -0.31 -25.98
N VAL A 153 13.58 -0.48 -25.79
CA VAL A 153 14.56 0.23 -26.60
C VAL A 153 14.09 0.06 -28.02
N GLU A 154 13.80 1.17 -28.71
CA GLU A 154 13.62 1.16 -30.15
C GLU A 154 14.95 0.70 -30.74
N SER A 155 15.19 -0.61 -30.72
CA SER A 155 15.95 -1.23 -31.78
C SER A 155 15.12 -0.89 -33.00
N PRO A 156 15.69 -0.15 -33.99
CA PRO A 156 15.04 -0.06 -35.28
C PRO A 156 15.01 -1.49 -35.79
N LEU A 157 13.92 -2.21 -35.50
CA LEU A 157 13.59 -3.41 -36.21
C LEU A 157 13.58 -2.96 -37.66
N PRO A 158 14.44 -3.52 -38.53
CA PRO A 158 14.32 -3.24 -39.95
C PRO A 158 12.86 -3.51 -40.26
N LEU A 159 12.18 -2.50 -40.81
CA LEU A 159 10.87 -2.66 -41.43
C LEU A 159 10.95 -3.99 -42.15
N CYS A 160 10.29 -5.01 -41.60
CA CYS A 160 10.24 -6.29 -42.26
C CYS A 160 9.31 -5.98 -43.43
N GLU A 161 9.92 -5.54 -44.53
CA GLU A 161 9.29 -5.42 -45.83
C GLU A 161 8.80 -6.84 -46.12
N VAL A 162 7.58 -7.12 -45.69
CA VAL A 162 6.88 -8.32 -46.10
C VAL A 162 6.89 -8.22 -47.63
N PRO A 163 7.50 -9.18 -48.36
CA PRO A 163 7.57 -9.10 -49.81
C PRO A 163 6.14 -9.11 -50.32
N SER A 164 5.62 -7.93 -50.62
CA SER A 164 4.24 -7.75 -51.04
C SER A 164 4.21 -8.02 -52.55
N THR A 165 4.43 -9.27 -52.91
CA THR A 165 4.26 -9.75 -54.29
C THR A 165 3.13 -10.76 -54.32
N THR A 166 1.94 -10.33 -53.91
CA THR A 166 0.71 -11.08 -54.18
C THR A 166 -0.13 -10.27 -55.16
N THR A 167 -0.38 -10.83 -56.34
CA THR A 167 -1.11 -10.24 -57.48
C THR A 167 -2.61 -9.99 -57.20
N ASN A 168 -3.06 -10.09 -55.95
CA ASN A 168 -4.48 -10.06 -55.59
C ASN A 168 -4.83 -8.74 -54.87
N GLU A 169 -5.55 -7.87 -55.58
CA GLU A 169 -5.93 -6.53 -55.11
C GLU A 169 -6.79 -6.55 -53.83
N LEU A 170 -7.61 -7.59 -53.63
CA LEU A 170 -8.43 -7.75 -52.42
C LEU A 170 -7.56 -7.99 -51.17
N LEU A 171 -6.51 -8.81 -51.30
CA LEU A 171 -5.59 -9.09 -50.19
C LEU A 171 -4.77 -7.85 -49.83
N ASN A 172 -4.37 -7.05 -50.84
CA ASN A 172 -3.69 -5.79 -50.62
C ASN A 172 -4.60 -4.76 -49.94
N TRP A 173 -5.87 -4.63 -50.37
CA TRP A 173 -6.85 -3.76 -49.73
C TRP A 173 -7.12 -4.19 -48.28
N ARG A 174 -7.32 -5.49 -48.03
CA ARG A 174 -7.52 -6.04 -46.68
C ARG A 174 -6.33 -5.77 -45.77
N ASN A 175 -5.10 -6.01 -46.25
CA ASN A 175 -3.89 -5.78 -45.48
C ASN A 175 -3.65 -4.27 -45.21
N LYS A 176 -4.04 -3.40 -46.15
CA LYS A 176 -3.98 -1.95 -45.97
C LYS A 176 -4.98 -1.44 -44.91
N HIS A 177 -6.13 -2.10 -44.78
CA HIS A 177 -7.12 -1.85 -43.72
C HIS A 177 -6.86 -2.59 -42.40
N LEU A 178 -5.97 -3.59 -42.39
CA LEU A 178 -5.50 -4.30 -41.20
C LEU A 178 -4.23 -3.68 -40.60
N GLN A 179 -3.70 -2.60 -41.19
CA GLN A 179 -2.55 -1.90 -40.63
C GLN A 179 -2.83 -1.55 -39.17
N PRO A 180 -2.04 -2.07 -38.21
CA PRO A 180 -2.26 -1.77 -36.80
C PRO A 180 -2.19 -0.26 -36.63
N SER A 181 -3.24 0.31 -36.04
CA SER A 181 -3.29 1.71 -35.69
C SER A 181 -2.00 2.09 -34.97
N LEU A 182 -1.42 3.22 -35.37
CA LEU A 182 -0.30 3.94 -34.75
C LEU A 182 -0.11 3.46 -33.30
N VAL A 183 1.03 2.84 -33.01
CA VAL A 183 1.38 2.25 -31.72
C VAL A 183 1.02 3.23 -30.60
N THR A 184 -0.20 3.09 -30.06
CA THR A 184 -0.59 3.82 -28.86
C THR A 184 0.22 3.19 -27.76
N ASP A 185 0.99 4.01 -27.07
CA ASP A 185 1.85 3.60 -25.98
C ASP A 185 1.09 2.63 -25.05
N GLU A 186 1.71 1.49 -24.70
CA GLU A 186 1.04 0.43 -23.92
C GLU A 186 0.43 0.99 -22.63
N TYR A 187 1.15 1.92 -22.01
CA TYR A 187 0.74 2.65 -20.83
C TYR A 187 -0.50 3.53 -21.05
N GLU A 188 -0.54 4.32 -22.12
CA GLU A 188 -1.72 5.13 -22.44
C GLU A 188 -2.94 4.26 -22.72
N ARG A 189 -2.76 3.14 -23.44
CA ARG A 189 -3.84 2.17 -23.69
C ARG A 189 -4.38 1.59 -22.38
N TYR A 190 -3.50 1.21 -21.46
CA TYR A 190 -3.89 0.71 -20.15
C TYR A 190 -4.64 1.77 -19.33
N CYS A 191 -4.14 3.01 -19.29
CA CYS A 191 -4.78 4.11 -18.57
C CYS A 191 -6.19 4.43 -19.09
N ASN A 192 -6.40 4.32 -20.40
CA ASN A 192 -7.68 4.58 -21.05
C ASN A 192 -8.65 3.39 -21.01
N SER A 193 -8.19 2.18 -20.66
CA SER A 193 -9.06 1.01 -20.57
C SER A 193 -10.01 1.08 -19.36
N GLU A 194 -11.10 0.31 -19.41
CA GLU A 194 -12.06 0.24 -18.31
C GLU A 194 -11.45 -0.31 -17.02
N ARG A 195 -12.07 0.04 -15.89
CA ARG A 195 -11.69 -0.48 -14.57
C ARG A 195 -12.11 -1.93 -14.46
N VAL A 196 -11.19 -2.78 -14.00
CA VAL A 196 -11.46 -4.21 -13.81
C VAL A 196 -11.68 -4.48 -12.32
N TYR A 197 -12.61 -5.38 -12.02
CA TYR A 197 -12.93 -5.83 -10.67
C TYR A 197 -12.99 -7.36 -10.64
N GLY A 198 -12.88 -7.96 -9.45
CA GLY A 198 -13.06 -9.41 -9.26
C GLY A 198 -11.79 -10.26 -9.34
N PHE A 199 -10.61 -9.65 -9.26
CA PHE A 199 -9.33 -10.36 -9.09
C PHE A 199 -8.94 -10.47 -7.61
N THR A 200 -8.10 -11.45 -7.28
CA THR A 200 -7.62 -11.68 -5.91
C THR A 200 -6.55 -10.68 -5.48
N SER A 201 -5.66 -10.30 -6.40
CA SER A 201 -4.68 -9.22 -6.25
C SER A 201 -4.34 -8.61 -7.60
N ALA A 202 -3.90 -7.34 -7.63
CA ALA A 202 -3.48 -6.70 -8.87
C ALA A 202 -2.32 -7.45 -9.53
N LEU A 203 -1.41 -8.00 -8.73
CA LEU A 203 -0.32 -8.86 -9.22
C LEU A 203 -0.85 -10.10 -9.95
N ALA A 204 -1.86 -10.78 -9.40
CA ALA A 204 -2.46 -11.95 -10.05
C ALA A 204 -3.08 -11.61 -11.41
N TRP A 205 -3.69 -10.44 -11.53
CA TRP A 205 -4.26 -9.95 -12.79
C TRP A 205 -3.18 -9.71 -13.85
N TRP A 206 -2.05 -9.09 -13.47
CA TRP A 206 -0.92 -8.88 -14.40
C TRP A 206 -0.20 -10.17 -14.80
N LEU A 207 -0.31 -11.22 -13.98
CA LEU A 207 0.24 -12.55 -14.29
C LEU A 207 -0.63 -13.37 -15.25
N GLU A 208 -1.87 -12.93 -15.56
CA GLU A 208 -2.70 -13.61 -16.54
C GLU A 208 -2.10 -13.54 -17.96
N GLU A 209 -2.11 -14.67 -18.68
CA GLU A 209 -1.51 -14.79 -20.00
C GLU A 209 -2.15 -13.83 -21.03
N THR A 210 -3.42 -13.48 -20.84
CA THR A 210 -4.16 -12.49 -21.63
C THR A 210 -3.56 -11.09 -21.48
N GLN A 211 -3.24 -10.67 -20.25
CA GLN A 211 -2.68 -9.36 -19.96
C GLN A 211 -1.22 -9.26 -20.38
N GLN A 212 -0.43 -10.32 -20.16
CA GLN A 212 0.96 -10.36 -20.64
C GLN A 212 1.07 -10.27 -22.17
N LYS A 213 0.10 -10.86 -22.90
CA LYS A 213 0.03 -10.72 -24.37
C LYS A 213 -0.41 -9.34 -24.82
N ASN A 214 -1.32 -8.70 -24.08
CA ASN A 214 -1.84 -7.38 -24.44
C ASN A 214 -0.88 -6.23 -24.03
N TYR A 215 -0.07 -6.46 -23.00
CA TYR A 215 0.81 -5.49 -22.36
C TYR A 215 2.19 -6.11 -22.03
N PRO A 216 3.01 -6.46 -23.03
CA PRO A 216 4.22 -7.24 -22.83
C PRO A 216 5.32 -6.52 -22.04
N ASN A 217 5.39 -5.18 -22.09
CA ASN A 217 6.39 -4.41 -21.36
C ASN A 217 5.81 -3.86 -20.06
N LEU A 218 4.57 -3.36 -20.11
CA LEU A 218 3.89 -2.82 -18.93
C LEU A 218 3.61 -3.90 -17.86
N SER A 219 3.34 -5.15 -18.26
CA SER A 219 3.20 -6.26 -17.30
C SER A 219 4.49 -6.54 -16.52
N LYS A 220 5.67 -6.37 -17.13
CA LYS A 220 6.96 -6.54 -16.42
C LYS A 220 7.13 -5.47 -15.35
N MET A 221 6.88 -4.21 -15.71
CA MET A 221 6.90 -3.09 -14.77
C MET A 221 5.90 -3.32 -13.63
N ALA A 222 4.68 -3.76 -13.96
CA ALA A 222 3.65 -4.03 -12.96
C ALA A 222 4.03 -5.16 -12.02
N VAL A 223 4.63 -6.24 -12.52
CA VAL A 223 5.12 -7.35 -11.68
C VAL A 223 6.28 -6.88 -10.79
N ASP A 224 7.23 -6.11 -11.32
CA ASP A 224 8.37 -5.60 -10.54
C ASP A 224 7.90 -4.71 -9.38
N ILE A 225 6.94 -3.81 -9.63
CA ILE A 225 6.44 -2.88 -8.61
C ILE A 225 5.46 -3.57 -7.65
N LEU A 226 4.51 -4.34 -8.14
CA LEU A 226 3.48 -4.97 -7.31
C LEU A 226 3.98 -6.21 -6.57
N SER A 227 5.15 -6.74 -6.90
CA SER A 227 5.80 -7.79 -6.10
C SER A 227 6.52 -7.26 -4.87
N ILE A 228 6.69 -5.94 -4.75
CA ILE A 228 7.29 -5.31 -3.56
C ILE A 228 6.31 -5.46 -2.39
N PRO A 229 6.70 -6.16 -1.31
CA PRO A 229 5.84 -6.31 -0.14
C PRO A 229 5.67 -4.95 0.55
N ALA A 230 4.46 -4.69 1.07
CA ALA A 230 4.16 -3.45 1.79
C ALA A 230 5.03 -3.28 3.05
N MET A 231 5.50 -4.38 3.66
CA MET A 231 6.35 -4.36 4.84
C MET A 231 7.41 -5.47 4.80
N SER A 232 8.59 -5.16 5.36
CA SER A 232 9.67 -6.14 5.59
C SER A 232 9.34 -7.20 6.66
N ALA A 233 8.10 -7.29 7.14
CA ALA A 233 7.68 -8.26 8.16
C ALA A 233 7.39 -9.65 7.58
N GLU A 234 7.30 -9.79 6.26
CA GLU A 234 7.01 -11.07 5.61
C GLU A 234 8.11 -12.13 5.84
N PRO A 235 9.42 -11.81 5.75
CA PRO A 235 10.50 -12.69 6.21
C PRO A 235 10.37 -13.05 7.69
N GLU A 236 10.00 -12.11 8.58
CA GLU A 236 9.87 -12.39 10.01
C GLU A 236 8.76 -13.41 10.31
N ARG A 237 7.67 -13.42 9.53
CA ARG A 237 6.60 -14.41 9.67
C ARG A 237 7.06 -15.81 9.33
N LEU A 238 7.84 -15.96 8.24
CA LEU A 238 8.42 -17.25 7.85
C LEU A 238 9.41 -17.76 8.89
N LEU A 239 10.23 -16.86 9.42
CA LEU A 239 11.21 -17.18 10.47
C LEU A 239 10.53 -17.57 11.79
N ARG A 240 9.53 -16.80 12.27
CA ARG A 240 8.77 -17.13 13.49
C ARG A 240 7.93 -18.40 13.34
N GLY A 241 7.44 -18.68 12.13
CA GLY A 241 6.74 -19.93 11.80
C GLY A 241 7.66 -21.15 11.88
N GLN A 242 8.88 -21.03 11.35
CA GLN A 242 9.91 -22.08 11.45
C GLN A 242 10.35 -22.31 12.91
N ASP A 243 10.50 -21.26 13.71
CA ASP A 243 10.85 -21.38 15.13
C ASP A 243 9.77 -22.12 15.93
N ASN A 244 8.48 -21.86 15.67
CA ASN A 244 7.38 -22.59 16.30
C ASN A 244 7.32 -24.06 15.87
N HIS A 245 7.65 -24.35 14.60
CA HIS A 245 7.73 -25.74 14.11
C HIS A 245 8.90 -26.49 14.76
N TYR A 246 10.05 -25.84 14.94
CA TYR A 246 11.21 -26.41 15.64
C TYR A 246 10.95 -26.62 17.14
N ARG A 247 10.21 -25.71 17.78
CA ARG A 247 9.84 -25.83 19.20
C ARG A 247 8.83 -26.97 19.42
N SER A 248 7.87 -27.14 18.51
CA SER A 248 6.91 -28.26 18.56
C SER A 248 7.56 -29.63 18.30
N SER A 249 8.61 -29.69 17.47
CA SER A 249 9.34 -30.94 17.21
C SER A 249 10.32 -31.32 18.33
N LYS A 250 10.75 -30.37 19.17
CA LYS A 250 11.59 -30.65 20.36
C LYS A 250 10.80 -31.01 21.62
N SER A 251 9.50 -30.71 21.68
CA SER A 251 8.61 -31.11 22.78
C SER A 251 7.94 -32.48 22.58
N ALA A 252 8.31 -33.21 21.53
CA ALA A 252 7.77 -34.53 21.18
C ALA A 252 8.77 -35.69 21.43
N TRP A 253 9.83 -35.45 22.21
CA TRP A 253 10.79 -36.46 22.67
C TRP A 253 10.98 -36.37 24.18
#